data_AF-A0A9E0LHS7-F1
#
_entry.id   AF-A0A9E0LHS7-F1
#
_cell.length_a   1.000
_cell.length_b   1.000
_cell.length_c   1.000
_cell.angle_alpha   90.00
_cell.angle_beta   90.00
_cell.angle_gamma   90.00
#
_symmetry.space_group_name_H-M   'P 1'
#
loop_
_entity.id
_entity.type
_entity.pdbx_description
1 polymer ?
#
loop_
_entity_poly.entity_id
_entity_poly.type
_entity_poly.pdbx_seq_one_letter_code
_entity_poly.pdbx_strand_id
1 'polypeptide(L)'
;KKAGLTTKSGLMMGLGERDEEVLEVMKDWRKAGVDLITLGQYMQPTENHLSVKRYVELATFAYLQEQGMAMGFTNVFAGPLVRSSYHADEQASMALV
;
A
#
# COMPACT_ATOMS: atom_id res chain seq x y z
N LYS A 1 11.11 1.63 14.32
CA LYS A 1 10.60 0.59 15.25
C LYS A 1 10.98 0.75 16.74
N LYS A 2 11.92 1.63 17.10
CA LYS A 2 12.45 1.76 18.49
C LYS A 2 11.41 2.02 19.60
N ALA A 3 10.29 2.69 19.29
CA ALA A 3 9.25 3.01 20.27
C ALA A 3 8.21 1.89 20.48
N GLY A 4 8.34 0.73 19.82
CA GLY A 4 7.40 -0.39 19.97
C GLY A 4 6.01 -0.17 19.36
N LEU A 5 5.81 0.93 18.62
CA LEU A 5 4.53 1.25 18.00
C LEU A 5 4.28 0.46 16.72
N THR A 6 3.00 0.20 16.45
CA THR A 6 2.52 -0.24 15.14
C THR A 6 2.82 0.84 14.10
N THR A 7 3.42 0.44 12.99
CA THR A 7 3.88 1.32 11.90
C THR A 7 3.08 1.05 10.64
N LYS A 8 2.66 2.12 9.97
CA LYS A 8 1.87 2.06 8.74
C LYS A 8 2.51 2.91 7.65
N SER A 9 2.42 2.44 6.41
CA SER A 9 2.79 3.21 5.22
C SER A 9 1.75 3.04 4.10
N GLY A 10 1.89 3.80 3.02
CA GLY A 10 1.05 3.62 1.84
C GLY A 10 1.67 4.16 0.57
N LEU A 11 1.28 3.58 -0.57
CA LEU A 11 1.68 4.01 -1.92
C LEU A 11 0.45 4.27 -2.76
N MET A 12 0.49 5.36 -3.53
CA MET A 12 -0.45 5.60 -4.62
C MET A 12 0.22 5.18 -5.93
N MET A 13 -0.41 4.25 -6.64
CA MET A 13 0.05 3.71 -7.92
C MET A 13 -0.67 4.40 -9.08
N GLY A 14 -0.06 4.39 -10.26
CA GLY A 14 -0.57 5.06 -11.46
C GLY A 14 0.16 6.36 -11.80
N LEU A 15 1.32 6.62 -11.20
CA LEU A 15 2.14 7.81 -11.45
C LEU A 15 3.33 7.54 -12.39
N GLY A 16 3.50 6.30 -12.84
CA GLY A 16 4.50 5.88 -13.83
C GLY A 16 5.42 4.77 -13.35
N GLU A 17 5.21 4.29 -12.12
CA GLU A 17 5.91 3.15 -11.54
C GLU A 17 5.56 1.82 -12.25
N ARG A 18 6.50 0.90 -12.27
CA ARG A 18 6.30 -0.50 -12.65
C ARG A 18 5.98 -1.36 -11.42
N ASP A 19 5.35 -2.51 -11.63
CA ASP A 19 4.97 -3.42 -10.52
C ASP A 19 6.20 -3.93 -9.76
N GLU A 20 7.34 -4.08 -10.42
CA GLU A 20 8.59 -4.48 -9.77
C GLU A 20 9.12 -3.41 -8.81
N GLU A 21 8.94 -2.12 -9.15
CA GLU A 21 9.34 -1.00 -8.29
C GLU A 21 8.42 -0.93 -7.06
N VAL A 22 7.12 -1.24 -7.22
CA VAL A 22 6.20 -1.36 -6.09
C VAL A 22 6.63 -2.49 -5.15
N LEU A 23 6.97 -3.67 -5.70
CA LEU A 23 7.45 -4.81 -4.93
C LEU A 23 8.78 -4.52 -4.22
N GLU A 24 9.68 -3.74 -4.83
CA GLU A 24 10.92 -3.29 -4.22
C GLU A 24 10.64 -2.40 -3.00
N VAL A 25 9.77 -1.41 -3.14
CA VAL A 25 9.34 -0.54 -2.02
C VAL A 25 8.70 -1.37 -0.90
N MET A 26 7.89 -2.37 -1.22
CA MET A 26 7.31 -3.27 -0.22
C MET A 26 8.38 -4.05 0.55
N LYS A 27 9.42 -4.55 -0.12
CA LYS A 27 10.55 -5.21 0.53
C LYS A 27 11.32 -4.25 1.45
N ASP A 28 11.53 -3.01 1.00
CA ASP A 28 12.19 -1.99 1.80
C ASP A 28 11.38 -1.62 3.05
N TRP A 29 10.06 -1.51 2.92
CA TRP A 29 9.18 -1.30 4.06
C TRP A 29 9.21 -2.45 5.06
N ARG A 30 9.25 -3.71 4.59
CA ARG A 30 9.44 -4.85 5.49
C ARG A 30 10.79 -4.79 6.19
N LYS A 31 11.87 -4.51 5.47
CA LYS A 31 13.21 -4.34 6.04
C LYS A 31 13.26 -3.21 7.08
N ALA A 32 12.49 -2.15 6.88
CA ALA A 32 12.35 -1.04 7.83
C ALA A 32 11.42 -1.34 9.02
N GLY A 33 10.72 -2.49 9.01
CA GLY A 33 9.78 -2.90 10.07
C GLY A 33 8.45 -2.17 10.02
N VAL A 34 7.91 -1.91 8.83
CA VAL A 34 6.54 -1.42 8.62
C VAL A 34 5.55 -2.58 8.74
N ASP A 35 4.53 -2.48 9.60
CA ASP A 35 3.59 -3.59 9.85
C ASP A 35 2.43 -3.62 8.87
N LEU A 36 1.83 -2.44 8.63
CA LEU A 36 0.61 -2.27 7.85
C LEU A 36 0.92 -1.46 6.59
N ILE A 37 0.37 -1.86 5.45
CA ILE A 37 0.49 -1.07 4.22
C ILE A 37 -0.83 -0.90 3.49
N THR A 38 -0.93 0.20 2.76
CA THR A 38 -2.04 0.52 1.86
C THR A 38 -1.53 0.76 0.45
N LEU A 39 -2.14 0.13 -0.55
CA LEU A 39 -1.81 0.31 -1.96
C LEU A 39 -3.08 0.79 -2.68
N GLY A 40 -3.08 2.04 -3.14
CA GLY A 40 -4.24 2.71 -3.72
C GLY A 40 -3.99 3.23 -5.13
N GLN A 41 -5.04 3.47 -5.92
CA GLN A 41 -4.92 4.19 -7.19
C GLN A 41 -4.74 5.68 -6.92
N TYR A 42 -3.74 6.28 -7.56
CA TYR A 42 -3.64 7.72 -7.71
C TYR A 42 -4.81 8.23 -8.54
N MET A 43 -5.60 9.12 -7.95
CA MET A 43 -6.69 9.81 -8.62
C MET A 43 -6.30 11.27 -8.76
N GLN A 44 -6.12 11.71 -10.01
CA GLN A 44 -5.81 13.10 -10.32
C GLN A 44 -6.95 14.01 -9.83
N PRO A 45 -6.71 14.94 -8.88
CA PRO A 45 -7.78 15.77 -8.34
C PRO A 45 -8.31 16.79 -9.35
N THR A 46 -7.42 17.40 -10.11
CA THR A 46 -7.72 18.38 -11.18
C THR A 46 -6.68 18.28 -12.29
N GLU A 47 -6.96 18.88 -13.45
CA GLU A 47 -6.06 18.87 -14.61
C GLU A 47 -4.68 19.49 -14.34
N ASN A 48 -4.55 20.34 -13.31
CA ASN A 48 -3.28 20.97 -12.92
C ASN A 48 -2.36 20.06 -12.10
N HIS A 49 -2.81 18.86 -11.71
CA HIS A 49 -2.00 17.87 -11.02
C HIS A 49 -1.36 16.89 -12.01
N LEU A 50 -0.42 16.07 -11.52
CA LEU A 50 0.19 15.02 -12.33
C LEU A 50 -0.87 14.18 -13.04
N SER A 51 -0.67 13.92 -14.33
CA SER A 51 -1.59 13.06 -15.08
C SER A 51 -1.43 11.60 -14.65
N VAL A 52 -2.56 10.89 -14.59
CA VAL A 52 -2.57 9.45 -14.38
C VAL A 52 -1.83 8.77 -15.53
N LYS A 53 -0.77 8.02 -15.22
CA LYS A 53 0.04 7.27 -16.20
C LYS A 53 -0.51 5.87 -16.46
N ARG A 54 -1.12 5.24 -15.46
CA ARG A 54 -1.89 4.00 -15.61
C ARG A 54 -3.02 3.91 -14.61
N TYR A 55 -4.10 3.26 -15.01
CA TYR A 55 -5.09 2.72 -14.10
C TYR A 55 -4.70 1.27 -13.80
N VAL A 56 -4.38 0.99 -12.55
CA VAL A 56 -3.91 -0.34 -12.13
C VAL A 56 -5.05 -1.35 -12.19
N GLU A 57 -4.79 -2.52 -12.75
CA GLU A 57 -5.78 -3.59 -12.85
C GLU A 57 -6.13 -4.17 -11.48
N LEU A 58 -7.37 -4.63 -11.32
CA LEU A 58 -7.81 -5.28 -10.08
C LEU A 58 -6.96 -6.53 -9.75
N ALA A 59 -6.55 -7.28 -10.77
CA ALA A 59 -5.68 -8.44 -10.61
C ALA A 59 -4.31 -8.06 -10.03
N THR A 60 -3.75 -6.91 -10.43
CA THR A 60 -2.49 -6.40 -9.88
C THR A 60 -2.62 -6.05 -8.40
N PHE A 61 -3.72 -5.42 -7.98
CA PHE A 61 -3.95 -5.17 -6.55
C PHE A 61 -4.03 -6.47 -5.75
N ALA A 62 -4.77 -7.48 -6.24
CA ALA A 62 -4.87 -8.78 -5.60
C ALA A 62 -3.50 -9.49 -5.51
N TYR A 63 -2.73 -9.45 -6.59
CA TYR A 63 -1.37 -9.99 -6.63
C TYR A 63 -0.45 -9.31 -5.61
N LEU A 64 -0.43 -7.97 -5.57
CA LEU A 64 0.39 -7.23 -4.62
C LEU A 64 -0.03 -7.50 -3.17
N GLN A 65 -1.32 -7.68 -2.91
CA GLN A 65 -1.81 -8.09 -1.60
C GLN A 65 -1.25 -9.46 -1.19
N GLU A 66 -1.34 -10.46 -2.06
CA GLU A 66 -0.78 -11.80 -1.82
C GLU A 66 0.72 -11.73 -1.56
N GLN A 67 1.47 -11.00 -2.39
CA GLN A 67 2.91 -10.82 -2.22
C GLN A 67 3.24 -10.15 -0.88
N GLY A 68 2.51 -9.11 -0.50
CA GLY A 68 2.74 -8.42 0.78
C GLY A 68 2.43 -9.31 1.98
N MET A 69 1.34 -10.08 1.95
CA MET A 69 1.04 -11.06 2.98
C MET A 69 2.15 -12.12 3.08
N ALA A 70 2.66 -12.62 1.95
CA ALA A 70 3.79 -13.56 1.92
C ALA A 70 5.11 -12.96 2.46
N MET A 71 5.32 -11.64 2.31
CA MET A 71 6.46 -10.92 2.90
C MET A 71 6.32 -10.69 4.42
N GLY A 72 5.18 -11.05 5.01
CA GLY A 72 4.92 -10.98 6.44
C GLY A 72 4.49 -9.59 6.94
N PHE A 73 3.90 -8.73 6.09
CA PHE A 73 3.11 -7.62 6.60
C PHE A 73 1.98 -8.17 7.47
N THR A 74 1.67 -7.50 8.57
CA THR A 74 0.54 -7.88 9.43
C THR A 74 -0.77 -7.76 8.68
N ASN A 75 -0.89 -6.73 7.83
CA ASN A 75 -2.00 -6.61 6.90
C ASN A 75 -1.62 -5.75 5.70
N VAL A 76 -2.28 -6.02 4.57
CA VAL A 76 -2.12 -5.32 3.31
C VAL A 76 -3.49 -5.01 2.76
N PHE A 77 -3.81 -3.73 2.61
CA PHE A 77 -5.03 -3.30 1.94
C PHE A 77 -4.67 -2.78 0.56
N ALA A 78 -5.09 -3.49 -0.48
CA ALA A 78 -4.81 -3.12 -1.85
C ALA A 78 -6.12 -2.97 -2.65
N GLY A 79 -6.30 -1.84 -3.30
CA GLY A 79 -7.44 -1.63 -4.18
C GLY A 79 -7.55 -0.20 -4.69
N PRO A 80 -8.31 0.04 -5.77
CA PRO A 80 -8.33 1.35 -6.43
C PRO A 80 -8.78 2.50 -5.51
N LEU A 81 -9.78 2.24 -4.65
CA LEU A 81 -10.32 3.22 -3.73
C LEU A 81 -9.66 3.20 -2.34
N VAL A 82 -8.69 2.32 -2.11
CA VAL A 82 -7.98 2.26 -0.82
C VAL A 82 -7.22 3.57 -0.62
N ARG A 83 -7.31 4.09 0.61
CA ARG A 83 -6.60 5.28 1.09
C ARG A 83 -5.95 4.95 2.43
N SER A 84 -5.04 5.82 2.86
CA SER A 84 -4.31 5.64 4.12
C SER A 84 -5.22 5.48 5.34
N SER A 85 -6.43 6.07 5.33
CA SER A 85 -7.40 5.99 6.43
C SER A 85 -8.55 5.00 6.23
N TYR A 86 -8.63 4.32 5.07
CA TYR A 86 -9.73 3.41 4.76
C TYR A 86 -9.77 2.24 5.77
N HIS A 87 -10.85 2.13 6.56
CA HIS A 87 -10.98 1.16 7.66
C HIS A 87 -9.80 1.15 8.66
N ALA A 88 -9.17 2.31 8.91
CA ALA A 88 -7.96 2.41 9.73
C ALA A 88 -8.09 1.83 11.15
N ASP A 89 -9.29 1.92 11.72
CA ASP A 89 -9.68 1.31 13.00
C ASP A 89 -9.61 -0.22 12.93
N GLU A 90 -10.20 -0.82 11.89
CA GLU A 90 -10.09 -2.26 11.64
C GLU A 90 -8.63 -2.66 11.40
N GLN A 91 -7.87 -1.89 10.61
CA GLN A 91 -6.45 -2.19 10.36
C GLN A 91 -5.63 -2.17 11.65
N ALA A 92 -5.87 -1.19 12.52
CA ALA A 92 -5.18 -1.08 13.80
C ALA A 92 -5.57 -2.23 14.74
N SER A 93 -6.85 -2.60 14.77
CA SER A 93 -7.33 -3.73 15.59
C SER A 93 -6.66 -5.05 15.20
N MET A 94 -6.50 -5.31 13.89
CA MET A 94 -5.83 -6.52 13.39
C MET A 94 -4.33 -6.56 13.69
N ALA A 95 -3.71 -5.41 13.98
CA ALA A 95 -2.30 -5.34 14.35
C ALA A 95 -2.03 -5.49 15.86
N LEU A 96 -3.08 -5.49 16.69
CA LEU A 96 -3.01 -5.60 18.15
C LEU A 96 -3.28 -7.02 18.67
N VAL A 97 -3.44 -7.99 17.77
CA VAL A 97 -3.64 -9.43 18.07
C VAL A 97 -2.36 -10.18 17.70
#